data_AF-A0A2D5RW93-F1
#
_entry.id   AF-A0A2D5RW93-F1
#
_cell.length_a   1.000
_cell.length_b   1.000
_cell.length_c   1.000
_cell.angle_alpha   90.00
_cell.angle_beta   90.00
_cell.angle_gamma   90.00
#
_symmetry.space_group_name_H-M   'P 1'
#
loop_
_entity.id
_entity.type
_entity.pdbx_description
1 polymer ?
#
loop_
_entity_poly.entity_id
_entity_poly.type
_entity_poly.pdbx_seq_one_letter_code
_entity_poly.pdbx_strand_id
1 'polypeptide(L)'
;MLIDIALFQGDQMLQEGKIKVTEQEKIDEVKVISLKHRLTEDVARVELRVFENGEQQIKSNLDIPVHQSDDWESIELAQYTLAFRCSLNA
;
A
#
# COMPACT_ATOMS: atom_id res chain seq x y z
N MET A 1 -10.23 7.22 -3.61
CA MET A 1 -10.18 6.40 -2.38
C MET A 1 -9.00 6.82 -1.53
N LEU A 2 -9.10 6.76 -0.21
CA LEU A 2 -7.95 6.86 0.69
C LEU A 2 -7.58 5.47 1.18
N ILE A 3 -6.28 5.21 1.31
CA ILE A 3 -5.76 3.97 1.89
C ILE A 3 -4.77 4.36 2.99
N ASP A 4 -5.10 4.04 4.24
CA ASP A 4 -4.12 3.97 5.32
C ASP A 4 -3.30 2.70 5.11
N ILE A 5 -1.98 2.78 5.28
CA ILE A 5 -1.07 1.66 5.10
C ILE A 5 -0.08 1.57 6.25
N ALA A 6 0.33 0.35 6.59
CA ALA A 6 1.42 0.07 7.50
C ALA A 6 2.17 -1.18 7.03
N LEU A 7 3.49 -1.06 6.87
CA LEU A 7 4.38 -2.17 6.51
C LEU A 7 5.06 -2.69 7.78
N PHE A 8 4.99 -3.99 7.99
CA PHE A 8 5.62 -4.70 9.09
C PHE A 8 6.65 -5.70 8.59
N GLN A 9 7.62 -6.03 9.44
CA GLN A 9 8.50 -7.20 9.31
C GLN A 9 8.47 -7.94 10.65
N GLY A 10 7.72 -9.04 10.70
CA GLY A 10 7.29 -9.62 11.98
C GLY A 10 6.48 -8.61 12.79
N ASP A 11 6.81 -8.43 14.07
CA ASP A 11 6.11 -7.50 14.97
C ASP A 11 6.60 -6.03 14.84
N GLN A 12 7.61 -5.77 14.01
CA GLN A 12 8.19 -4.44 13.86
C GLN A 12 7.49 -3.67 12.74
N MET A 13 6.85 -2.56 13.08
CA MET A 13 6.36 -1.60 12.09
C MET A 13 7.53 -0.83 11.48
N LEU A 14 7.73 -0.97 10.17
CA LEU A 14 8.78 -0.31 9.42
C LEU A 14 8.34 1.05 8.89
N GLN A 15 7.10 1.13 8.41
CA GLN A 15 6.56 2.34 7.79
C GLN A 15 5.04 2.41 7.97
N GLU A 16 4.52 3.60 8.20
CA GLU A 16 3.09 3.92 8.14
C GLU A 16 2.84 5.08 7.17
N GLY A 17 1.67 5.14 6.56
CA GLY A 17 1.36 6.21 5.62
C GLY A 17 -0.09 6.24 5.20
N LYS A 18 -0.41 7.25 4.41
CA LYS A 18 -1.72 7.42 3.80
C LYS A 18 -1.55 7.85 2.36
N ILE A 19 -2.18 7.12 1.45
CA ILE A 19 -2.18 7.46 0.03
C ILE A 19 -3.59 7.82 -0.44
N LYS A 20 -3.69 8.82 -1.31
CA LYS A 20 -4.94 9.16 -2.02
C LYS A 20 -4.87 8.60 -3.42
N VAL A 21 -5.60 7.52 -3.65
CA VAL A 21 -5.68 6.87 -4.96
C VAL A 21 -6.75 7.55 -5.82
N THR A 22 -6.33 8.01 -6.99
CA THR A 22 -7.14 8.69 -8.01
C THR A 22 -6.93 8.03 -9.37
N GLU A 23 -7.75 8.35 -10.37
CA GLU A 23 -7.57 7.82 -11.74
C GLU A 23 -6.21 8.18 -12.36
N GLN A 24 -5.62 9.31 -11.93
CA GLN A 24 -4.25 9.67 -12.29
C GLN A 24 -3.23 8.79 -11.59
N GLU A 25 -2.30 8.25 -12.37
CA GLU A 25 -1.15 7.52 -11.86
C GLU A 25 -0.26 8.44 -11.03
N LYS A 26 0.07 7.99 -9.83
CA LYS A 26 0.95 8.70 -8.89
C LYS A 26 1.95 7.74 -8.27
N ILE A 27 3.05 8.31 -7.79
CA ILE A 27 4.05 7.60 -7.02
C ILE A 27 4.21 8.35 -5.70
N ASP A 28 3.97 7.66 -4.60
CA ASP A 28 4.26 8.14 -3.25
C ASP A 28 5.45 7.34 -2.71
N GLU A 29 6.51 8.05 -2.31
CA GLU A 29 7.71 7.45 -1.74
C GLU A 29 7.81 7.83 -0.27
N VAL A 30 7.96 6.82 0.59
CA VAL A 30 8.03 7.02 2.03
C VAL A 30 9.11 6.11 2.62
N LYS A 31 10.28 6.69 2.91
CA LYS A 31 11.47 6.02 3.45
C LYS A 31 11.84 4.72 2.70
N VAL A 32 11.34 3.60 3.19
CA VAL A 32 11.67 2.24 2.73
C VAL A 32 10.67 1.70 1.70
N ILE A 33 9.61 2.44 1.37
CA ILE A 33 8.63 2.01 0.37
C ILE A 33 8.44 3.03 -0.75
N SER A 34 8.15 2.52 -1.96
CA SER A 34 7.63 3.29 -3.09
C SER A 34 6.32 2.64 -3.53
N LEU A 35 5.28 3.46 -3.66
CA LEU A 35 3.92 3.06 -3.98
C LEU A 35 3.50 3.76 -5.24
N LYS A 36 3.49 3.02 -6.35
CA LYS A 36 2.93 3.49 -7.60
C LYS A 36 1.48 3.05 -7.67
N HIS A 37 0.53 3.98 -7.73
CA HIS A 37 -0.88 3.65 -7.68
C HIS A 37 -1.74 4.44 -8.65
N ARG A 38 -2.88 3.85 -9.00
CA ARG A 38 -3.96 4.48 -9.76
C ARG A 38 -5.28 3.78 -9.48
N LEU A 39 -6.35 4.55 -9.53
CA LEU A 39 -7.71 4.03 -9.50
C LEU A 39 -8.12 3.61 -10.90
N THR A 40 -8.59 2.38 -11.03
CA THR A 40 -9.34 1.91 -12.19
C THR A 40 -10.81 1.73 -11.78
N GLU A 41 -11.69 1.30 -12.69
CA GLU A 41 -13.15 1.29 -12.50
C GLU A 41 -13.59 0.84 -11.09
N ASP A 42 -13.16 -0.34 -10.66
CA ASP A 42 -13.55 -0.98 -9.39
C ASP A 42 -12.37 -1.38 -8.48
N VAL A 43 -11.14 -1.17 -8.94
CA VAL A 43 -9.91 -1.55 -8.23
C VAL A 43 -8.90 -0.42 -8.19
N ALA A 44 -8.29 -0.23 -7.02
CA ALA A 44 -7.06 0.53 -6.86
C ALA A 44 -5.87 -0.38 -7.15
N ARG A 45 -5.18 -0.13 -8.27
CA ARG A 45 -3.94 -0.84 -8.59
C ARG A 45 -2.80 -0.18 -7.85
N VAL A 46 -2.05 -0.95 -7.07
CA VAL A 46 -0.91 -0.48 -6.28
C VAL A 46 0.28 -1.39 -6.55
N GLU A 47 1.33 -0.86 -7.16
CA GLU A 47 2.64 -1.48 -7.20
C GLU A 47 3.43 -1.02 -5.97
N LEU A 48 3.67 -1.94 -5.04
CA LEU A 48 4.50 -1.73 -3.86
C LEU A 48 5.93 -2.19 -4.18
N ARG A 49 6.90 -1.34 -3.88
CA ARG A 49 8.32 -1.70 -3.80
C ARG A 49 8.83 -1.41 -2.39
N VAL A 50 9.56 -2.36 -1.81
CA VAL A 50 10.25 -2.17 -0.52
C VAL A 50 11.76 -2.18 -0.75
N PHE A 51 12.44 -1.26 -0.11
CA PHE A 51 13.88 -1.05 -0.21
C PHE A 51 14.52 -1.19 1.17
N GLU A 52 15.65 -1.88 1.22
CA GLU A 52 16.49 -1.99 2.41
C GLU A 52 17.92 -1.64 2.00
N ASN A 53 18.55 -0.69 2.69
CA ASN A 53 19.89 -0.18 2.35
C ASN A 53 20.06 0.29 0.89
N GLY A 54 18.96 0.77 0.28
CA GLY A 54 18.95 1.22 -1.12
C GLY A 54 18.73 0.12 -2.16
N GLU A 55 18.69 -1.15 -1.75
CA GLU A 55 18.43 -2.29 -2.62
C GLU A 55 16.95 -2.70 -2.55
N GLN A 56 16.33 -2.95 -3.70
CA GLN A 56 14.93 -3.39 -3.77
C GLN A 56 14.82 -4.85 -3.28
N GLN A 57 14.15 -5.04 -2.15
CA GLN A 57 13.93 -6.36 -1.57
C GLN A 57 12.68 -7.03 -2.14
N ILE A 58 11.61 -6.27 -2.37
CA ILE A 58 10.36 -6.80 -2.91
C ILE A 58 9.73 -5.85 -3.90
N LYS A 59 9.01 -6.44 -4.86
CA LYS A 59 8.10 -5.76 -5.76
C LYS A 59 6.83 -6.60 -5.86
N SER A 60 5.68 -6.02 -5.52
CA SER A 60 4.39 -6.69 -5.60
C SER A 60 3.36 -5.78 -6.28
N ASN A 61 2.49 -6.38 -7.09
CA ASN A 61 1.33 -5.71 -7.67
C ASN A 61 0.10 -6.14 -6.89
N LEU A 62 -0.62 -5.18 -6.33
CA LEU A 62 -1.80 -5.38 -5.50
C LEU A 62 -2.99 -4.76 -6.22
N ASP A 63 -4.06 -5.54 -6.34
CA ASP A 63 -5.35 -5.08 -6.80
C ASP A 63 -6.25 -4.96 -5.57
N ILE A 64 -6.38 -3.75 -5.04
CA ILE A 64 -7.17 -3.46 -3.83
C ILE A 64 -8.58 -3.05 -4.25
N PRO A 65 -9.63 -3.82 -3.94
CA PRO A 65 -11.00 -3.47 -4.30
C PRO A 65 -11.42 -2.13 -3.71
N VAL A 66 -12.18 -1.35 -4.46
CA VAL A 66 -12.72 -0.08 -3.96
C VAL A 66 -13.84 -0.36 -2.98
N HIS A 67 -13.54 -0.22 -1.68
CA HIS A 67 -14.52 -0.45 -0.62
C HIS A 67 -14.20 0.38 0.62
N GLN A 68 -15.13 0.37 1.58
CA GLN A 68 -14.93 0.90 2.92
C GLN A 68 -14.57 -0.27 3.84
N SER A 69 -13.38 -0.28 4.40
CA SER A 69 -12.99 -1.32 5.36
C SER A 69 -13.56 -1.00 6.74
N ASP A 70 -14.08 -2.01 7.44
CA ASP A 70 -14.55 -1.89 8.83
C ASP A 70 -13.37 -1.90 9.83
N ASP A 71 -12.29 -2.60 9.50
CA ASP A 71 -11.03 -2.69 10.26
C ASP A 71 -9.83 -2.79 9.29
N TRP A 72 -8.62 -2.94 9.83
CA TRP A 72 -7.42 -3.20 9.04
C TRP A 72 -7.46 -4.59 8.39
N GLU A 73 -7.06 -4.63 7.12
CA GLU A 73 -6.81 -5.83 6.34
C GLU A 73 -5.30 -6.05 6.18
N SER A 74 -4.86 -7.26 5.87
CA SER A 74 -3.44 -7.55 5.68
C SER A 74 -3.15 -8.47 4.49
N ILE A 75 -1.98 -8.27 3.89
CA ILE A 75 -1.42 -9.12 2.84
C ILE A 75 0.01 -9.50 3.23
N GLU A 76 0.30 -10.80 3.22
CA GLU A 76 1.64 -11.33 3.45
C GLU A 76 2.49 -11.24 2.18
N LEU A 77 3.70 -10.72 2.33
CA LEU A 77 4.63 -10.36 1.26
C LEU A 77 6.05 -10.82 1.61
N ALA A 78 6.32 -12.11 1.40
CA ALA A 78 7.56 -12.76 1.83
C ALA A 78 7.80 -12.59 3.34
N GLN A 79 8.78 -11.77 3.75
CA GLN A 79 9.08 -11.48 5.16
C GLN A 79 8.33 -10.26 5.72
N TYR A 80 7.54 -9.59 4.88
CA TYR A 80 6.80 -8.39 5.24
C TYR A 80 5.31 -8.65 5.28
N THR A 81 4.60 -7.87 6.08
CA THR A 81 3.14 -7.82 6.09
C THR A 81 2.71 -6.40 5.75
N LEU A 82 1.92 -6.22 4.70
CA LEU A 82 1.28 -4.95 4.41
C LEU A 82 -0.12 -4.96 5.04
N ALA A 83 -0.29 -4.19 6.11
CA ALA A 83 -1.61 -3.86 6.62
C ALA A 83 -2.14 -2.62 5.88
N PHE A 84 -3.43 -2.62 5.56
CA PHE A 84 -4.08 -1.48 4.93
C PHE A 84 -5.53 -1.32 5.40
N ARG A 85 -6.07 -0.12 5.27
CA ARG A 85 -7.48 0.16 5.53
C ARG A 85 -8.01 1.15 4.50
N CYS A 86 -9.08 0.79 3.81
CA CYS A 86 -9.67 1.60 2.76
C CYS A 86 -10.75 2.53 3.32
N SER A 87 -10.79 3.76 2.83
CA SER A 87 -11.87 4.69 3.09
C SER A 87 -12.33 5.35 1.79
N LEU A 88 -13.63 5.27 1.53
CA LEU A 88 -14.26 6.03 0.46
C LEU A 88 -14.47 7.43 1.03
N ASN A 89 -13.71 8.42 0.52
CA ASN A 89 -13.92 9.80 0.94
C ASN A 89 -15.42 10.14 0.82
N ALA A 90 -16.00 10.56 1.94
CA ALA A 90 -17.25 11.30 1.96
C ALA A 90 -17.09 12.66 1.28
#